data_AF-D8TU38-F1
#
_entry.id   AF-D8TU38-F1
#
_cell.length_a   1.000
_cell.length_b   1.000
_cell.length_c   1.000
_cell.angle_alpha   90.00
_cell.angle_beta   90.00
_cell.angle_gamma   90.00
#
_symmetry.space_group_name_H-M   'P 1'
#
loop_
_entity.id
_entity.type
_entity.pdbx_description
1 polymer ?
#
loop_
_entity_poly.entity_id
_entity_poly.type
_entity_poly.pdbx_seq_one_letter_code
_entity_poly.pdbx_strand_id
1 'polypeptide(L)'
;MGPHTGDAQELVDFLNAAWTPFHAVDEARKMLLAAGFKHLQEKDAWDINPGGRYFFTRNATTIVAFAVGKKYAPGNGFYMIGAHTDSPCLKLKPVSKSTKSDCLMLNVETYGGGLWSTWFDRELGVAGRVLVRHPDTGMLAQRLVKISKPIARIPMLAIHLQTASERSEGFKINAQNHLAPLLATNTKAKAKAPTAPQVVSAAAAAAAAAPAAPPPPPAPERHHPLLLSLLADHLGCSASDIVDLELHMCDVQPSVIGGACEEFIFSGRLDNLAMSFCALTALIRSCGGGSGSADLLAEESGVRAVALFDHEEVGSGSAQ
;
A
#
# COMPACT_ATOMS: atom_id res chain seq x y z
N MET A 1 9.94 -8.18 30.68
CA MET A 1 9.60 -7.17 29.67
C MET A 1 8.09 -7.22 29.53
N GLY A 2 7.40 -6.21 30.07
CA GLY A 2 5.95 -6.12 29.93
C GLY A 2 5.58 -5.79 28.48
N PRO A 3 4.33 -6.03 28.05
CA PRO A 3 3.85 -5.52 26.77
C PRO A 3 4.03 -3.99 26.78
N HIS A 4 4.72 -3.45 25.78
CA HIS A 4 4.84 -2.01 25.61
C HIS A 4 3.43 -1.44 25.38
N THR A 5 2.84 -0.81 26.39
CA THR A 5 1.58 -0.07 26.25
C THR A 5 1.91 1.42 26.17
N GLY A 6 1.79 2.03 25.00
CA GLY A 6 2.05 3.46 24.80
C GLY A 6 2.06 3.89 23.33
N ASP A 7 2.03 5.20 23.08
CA ASP A 7 1.92 5.81 21.75
C ASP A 7 2.95 5.28 20.74
N ALA A 8 4.18 4.97 21.18
CA ALA A 8 5.22 4.40 20.33
C ALA A 8 4.87 2.99 19.83
N GLN A 9 4.27 2.15 20.68
CA GLN A 9 3.82 0.81 20.26
C GLN A 9 2.62 0.91 19.31
N GLU A 10 1.68 1.82 19.56
CA GLU A 10 0.56 2.06 18.65
C GLU A 10 1.04 2.50 17.25
N LEU A 11 2.07 3.35 17.19
CA LEU A 11 2.72 3.71 15.92
C LEU A 11 3.40 2.52 15.25
N VAL A 12 4.12 1.68 16.01
CA VAL A 12 4.74 0.46 15.48
C VAL A 12 3.69 -0.49 14.90
N ASP A 13 2.56 -0.66 15.57
CA ASP A 13 1.46 -1.50 15.10
C ASP A 13 0.84 -0.94 13.81
N PHE A 14 0.64 0.39 13.75
CA PHE A 14 0.17 1.08 12.55
C PHE A 14 1.14 0.89 11.37
N LEU A 15 2.45 1.11 11.57
CA LEU A 15 3.48 0.92 10.54
C LEU A 15 3.57 -0.53 10.06
N ASN A 16 3.36 -1.48 10.96
CA ASN A 16 3.34 -2.90 10.65
C ASN A 16 2.09 -3.31 9.88
N ALA A 17 0.96 -2.64 10.06
CA ALA A 17 -0.25 -2.83 9.26
C ALA A 17 -0.13 -2.15 7.87
N ALA A 18 0.34 -0.90 7.84
CA ALA A 18 0.39 0.01 6.70
C ALA A 18 1.60 -0.20 5.77
N TRP A 19 1.61 -1.31 5.01
CA TRP A 19 2.71 -1.63 4.08
C TRP A 19 2.71 -0.81 2.78
N THR A 20 1.54 -0.30 2.38
CA THR A 20 1.33 0.50 1.16
C THR A 20 0.32 1.60 1.44
N PRO A 21 0.16 2.62 0.56
CA PRO A 21 -0.89 3.64 0.71
C PRO A 21 -2.29 3.03 0.93
N PHE A 22 -2.61 1.97 0.18
CA PHE A 22 -3.87 1.22 0.36
C PHE A 22 -4.06 0.67 1.78
N HIS A 23 -3.02 0.12 2.38
CA HIS A 23 -3.07 -0.43 3.73
C HIS A 23 -3.06 0.68 4.79
N ALA A 24 -2.34 1.79 4.55
CA ALA A 24 -2.36 2.97 5.41
C ALA A 24 -3.77 3.56 5.50
N VAL A 25 -4.46 3.71 4.36
CA VAL A 25 -5.86 4.18 4.33
C VAL A 25 -6.82 3.18 4.96
N ASP A 26 -6.69 1.88 4.71
CA ASP A 26 -7.57 0.89 5.36
C ASP A 26 -7.37 0.86 6.88
N GLU A 27 -6.14 1.02 7.36
CA GLU A 27 -5.87 1.11 8.79
C GLU A 27 -6.42 2.41 9.40
N ALA A 28 -6.20 3.55 8.74
CA ALA A 28 -6.80 4.81 9.14
C ALA A 28 -8.34 4.74 9.19
N ARG A 29 -8.95 4.08 8.20
CA ARG A 29 -10.39 3.82 8.16
C ARG A 29 -10.85 3.01 9.38
N LYS A 30 -10.15 1.93 9.75
CA LYS A 30 -10.50 1.13 10.93
C LYS A 30 -10.43 1.96 12.21
N MET A 31 -9.37 2.75 12.39
CA MET A 31 -9.21 3.64 13.54
C MET A 31 -10.36 4.66 13.63
N LEU A 32 -10.73 5.29 12.51
CA LEU A 32 -11.84 6.26 12.44
C LEU A 32 -13.20 5.63 12.75
N LEU A 33 -13.48 4.45 12.16
CA LEU A 33 -14.71 3.71 12.43
C LEU A 33 -14.82 3.31 13.91
N ALA A 34 -13.72 2.82 14.49
CA ALA A 34 -13.65 2.50 15.92
C ALA A 34 -13.89 3.74 16.80
N ALA A 35 -13.47 4.92 16.34
CA ALA A 35 -13.71 6.21 17.00
C ALA A 35 -15.10 6.84 16.72
N GLY A 36 -15.99 6.12 16.04
CA GLY A 36 -17.36 6.55 15.76
C GLY A 36 -17.50 7.54 14.59
N PHE A 37 -16.50 7.68 13.73
CA PHE A 37 -16.63 8.45 12.50
C PHE A 37 -17.46 7.67 11.48
N LYS A 38 -18.28 8.39 10.71
CA LYS A 38 -19.13 7.83 9.65
C LYS A 38 -18.44 7.91 8.30
N HIS A 39 -18.41 6.80 7.57
CA HIS A 39 -17.92 6.79 6.19
C HIS A 39 -18.91 7.47 5.25
N LEU A 40 -18.42 8.42 4.46
CA LEU A 40 -19.16 9.10 3.40
C LEU A 40 -18.75 8.55 2.03
N GLN A 41 -19.72 8.36 1.16
CA GLN A 41 -19.51 8.04 -0.24
C GLN A 41 -19.45 9.35 -1.02
N GLU A 42 -18.34 9.59 -1.72
CA GLU A 42 -18.11 10.87 -2.40
C GLU A 42 -19.06 11.15 -3.57
N LYS A 43 -19.66 10.10 -4.13
CA LYS A 43 -20.67 10.19 -5.19
C LYS A 43 -22.07 10.56 -4.69
N ASP A 44 -22.31 10.48 -3.38
CA ASP A 44 -23.63 10.71 -2.79
C ASP A 44 -23.72 12.15 -2.27
N ALA A 45 -24.93 12.69 -2.18
CA ALA A 45 -25.15 13.95 -1.47
C ALA A 45 -24.91 13.77 0.04
N TRP A 46 -24.19 14.69 0.67
CA TRP A 46 -23.82 14.56 2.09
C TRP A 46 -24.76 15.34 3.00
N ASP A 47 -25.17 14.70 4.10
CA ASP A 47 -25.89 15.33 5.22
C ASP A 47 -24.93 15.50 6.42
N ILE A 48 -24.29 16.67 6.46
CA ILE A 48 -23.26 17.02 7.44
C ILE A 48 -23.88 17.85 8.57
N ASN A 49 -23.80 17.33 9.80
CA ASN A 49 -24.45 17.90 10.97
C ASN A 49 -23.41 18.38 12.01
N PRO A 50 -23.65 19.51 12.71
CA PRO A 50 -22.86 19.92 13.87
C PRO A 50 -22.74 18.80 14.91
N GLY A 51 -21.53 18.58 15.44
CA GLY A 51 -21.18 17.46 16.32
C GLY A 51 -20.94 16.13 15.58
N GLY A 52 -21.16 16.08 14.26
CA GLY A 52 -20.91 14.90 13.43
C GLY A 52 -19.42 14.68 13.16
N ARG A 53 -19.05 13.42 12.93
CA ARG A 53 -17.69 12.96 12.63
C ARG A 53 -17.74 12.10 11.38
N TYR A 54 -16.91 12.42 10.38
CA TYR A 54 -17.04 11.86 9.05
C TYR A 54 -15.68 11.63 8.41
N PHE A 55 -15.61 10.71 7.44
CA PHE A 55 -14.46 10.58 6.56
C PHE A 55 -14.88 10.04 5.21
N PHE A 56 -14.06 10.28 4.19
CA PHE A 56 -14.18 9.65 2.88
C PHE A 56 -12.79 9.28 2.35
N THR A 57 -12.75 8.41 1.35
CA THR A 57 -11.50 8.00 0.69
C THR A 57 -11.58 8.21 -0.81
N ARG A 58 -10.47 8.59 -1.43
CA ARG A 58 -10.31 8.66 -2.89
C ARG A 58 -9.24 7.66 -3.33
N ASN A 59 -9.52 6.90 -4.41
CA ASN A 59 -8.68 5.81 -4.93
C ASN A 59 -8.33 4.69 -3.91
N ALA A 60 -8.88 4.75 -2.69
CA ALA A 60 -8.45 3.96 -1.54
C ALA A 60 -6.98 4.20 -1.11
N THR A 61 -6.38 5.33 -1.50
CA THR A 61 -5.01 5.73 -1.11
C THR A 61 -4.93 7.11 -0.49
N THR A 62 -5.92 7.98 -0.73
CA THR A 62 -6.11 9.22 0.04
C THR A 62 -7.30 9.07 0.99
N ILE A 63 -7.16 9.58 2.22
CA ILE A 63 -8.24 9.65 3.20
C ILE A 63 -8.35 11.06 3.78
N VAL A 64 -9.58 11.57 3.84
CA VAL A 64 -9.90 12.84 4.50
C VAL A 64 -10.91 12.57 5.59
N ALA A 65 -10.56 12.93 6.82
CA ALA A 65 -11.40 12.78 8.00
C ALA A 65 -11.65 14.14 8.64
N PHE A 66 -12.87 14.38 9.11
CA PHE A 66 -13.23 15.64 9.73
C PHE A 66 -14.30 15.50 10.81
N ALA A 67 -14.25 16.38 11.80
CA ALA A 67 -15.22 16.48 12.88
C ALA A 67 -15.76 17.91 12.94
N VAL A 68 -17.07 18.03 12.94
CA VAL A 68 -17.79 19.31 12.90
C VAL A 68 -18.09 19.76 14.32
N GLY A 69 -17.63 20.96 14.70
CA GLY A 69 -17.97 21.53 16.00
C GLY A 69 -19.48 21.72 16.20
N LYS A 70 -19.96 21.63 17.45
CA LYS A 70 -21.40 21.81 17.73
C LYS A 70 -21.87 23.26 17.56
N LYS A 71 -20.96 24.23 17.59
CA LYS A 71 -21.22 25.65 17.30
C LYS A 71 -20.85 26.05 15.87
N TYR A 72 -20.53 25.08 15.01
CA TYR A 72 -20.21 25.36 13.62
C TYR A 72 -21.44 25.91 12.88
N ALA A 73 -21.20 26.94 12.07
CA ALA A 73 -22.12 27.44 11.06
C ALA A 73 -21.37 27.61 9.73
N PRO A 74 -22.04 27.47 8.57
CA PRO A 74 -21.43 27.75 7.27
C PRO A 74 -20.75 29.14 7.25
N GLY A 75 -19.49 29.17 6.84
CA GLY A 75 -18.64 30.37 6.89
C GLY A 75 -17.58 30.33 7.99
N ASN A 76 -17.71 29.47 9.00
CA ASN A 76 -16.66 29.26 10.01
C ASN A 76 -15.45 28.53 9.44
N GLY A 77 -14.32 28.62 10.14
CA GLY A 77 -13.01 28.11 9.70
C GLY A 77 -12.78 26.61 9.88
N PHE A 78 -11.65 26.16 9.34
CA PHE A 78 -11.13 24.80 9.42
C PHE A 78 -9.79 24.78 10.14
N TYR A 79 -9.57 23.76 10.97
CA TYR A 79 -8.28 23.43 11.58
C TYR A 79 -7.78 22.15 10.93
N MET A 80 -6.79 22.26 10.04
CA MET A 80 -6.38 21.14 9.18
C MET A 80 -4.94 20.71 9.44
N ILE A 81 -4.71 19.39 9.47
CA ILE A 81 -3.39 18.78 9.41
C ILE A 81 -3.29 17.98 8.11
N GLY A 82 -2.24 18.22 7.34
CA GLY A 82 -1.91 17.46 6.13
C GLY A 82 -0.71 16.55 6.37
N ALA A 83 -0.76 15.34 5.83
CA ALA A 83 0.38 14.43 5.71
C ALA A 83 0.18 13.56 4.45
N HIS A 84 1.03 12.56 4.23
CA HIS A 84 0.88 11.63 3.11
C HIS A 84 1.05 10.16 3.52
N THR A 85 0.49 9.29 2.68
CA THR A 85 0.32 7.85 2.89
C THR A 85 1.34 7.03 2.11
N ASP A 86 2.00 7.62 1.12
CA ASP A 86 3.01 6.99 0.30
C ASP A 86 4.43 7.22 0.82
N SER A 87 5.31 6.34 0.37
CA SER A 87 6.74 6.37 0.65
C SER A 87 7.48 5.83 -0.58
N PRO A 88 8.76 6.16 -0.78
CA PRO A 88 9.52 5.67 -1.90
C PRO A 88 9.62 4.15 -1.86
N CYS A 89 9.34 3.50 -2.97
CA CYS A 89 9.29 2.04 -3.03
C CYS A 89 9.54 1.49 -4.44
N LEU A 90 9.63 0.16 -4.52
CA LEU A 90 9.62 -0.55 -5.80
C LEU A 90 8.20 -1.07 -6.06
N LYS A 91 7.53 -0.54 -7.10
CA LYS A 91 6.23 -1.03 -7.55
C LYS A 91 6.43 -2.10 -8.63
N LEU A 92 5.57 -3.12 -8.70
CA LEU A 92 5.58 -4.05 -9.82
C LEU A 92 5.15 -3.31 -11.09
N LYS A 93 5.87 -3.52 -12.19
CA LYS A 93 5.43 -2.99 -13.49
C LYS A 93 4.14 -3.67 -13.95
N PRO A 94 3.31 -3.00 -14.79
CA PRO A 94 2.13 -3.61 -15.39
C PRO A 94 2.41 -4.93 -16.13
N VAL A 95 3.62 -5.06 -16.69
CA VAL A 95 4.21 -6.31 -17.19
C VAL A 95 5.42 -6.64 -16.33
N SER A 96 5.20 -7.39 -15.26
CA SER A 96 6.26 -7.73 -14.29
C SER A 96 7.04 -8.99 -14.66
N LYS A 97 6.52 -9.82 -15.56
CA LYS A 97 7.16 -11.09 -15.95
C LYS A 97 8.52 -10.84 -16.62
N SER A 98 9.58 -11.38 -16.02
CA SER A 98 10.93 -11.40 -16.62
C SER A 98 11.66 -12.70 -16.26
N THR A 99 12.53 -13.18 -17.14
CA THR A 99 13.33 -14.39 -16.92
C THR A 99 14.75 -14.16 -17.37
N LYS A 100 15.73 -14.48 -16.51
CA LYS A 100 17.16 -14.39 -16.82
C LYS A 100 17.91 -15.51 -16.12
N SER A 101 18.82 -16.18 -16.83
CA SER A 101 19.67 -17.25 -16.29
C SER A 101 18.88 -18.34 -15.54
N ASP A 102 17.76 -18.80 -16.11
CA ASP A 102 16.81 -19.76 -15.52
C ASP A 102 16.11 -19.32 -14.20
N CYS A 103 16.25 -18.04 -13.83
CA CYS A 103 15.53 -17.43 -12.72
C CYS A 103 14.33 -16.63 -13.21
N LEU A 104 13.20 -16.85 -12.55
CA LEU A 104 12.01 -16.00 -12.63
C LEU A 104 12.29 -14.71 -11.85
N MET A 105 12.22 -13.59 -12.53
CA MET A 105 12.42 -12.25 -11.98
C MET A 105 11.13 -11.42 -12.08
N LEU A 106 11.06 -10.36 -11.28
CA LEU A 106 9.97 -9.40 -11.31
C LEU A 106 10.48 -8.04 -11.77
N ASN A 107 9.99 -7.54 -12.91
CA ASN A 107 10.26 -6.17 -13.31
C ASN A 107 9.54 -5.20 -12.37
N VAL A 108 10.30 -4.25 -11.83
CA VAL A 108 9.82 -3.24 -10.91
C VAL A 108 10.12 -1.84 -11.43
N GLU A 109 9.34 -0.87 -10.97
CA GLU A 109 9.49 0.55 -11.20
C GLU A 109 9.86 1.23 -9.88
N THR A 110 10.79 2.18 -9.96
CA THR A 110 11.14 3.05 -8.84
C THR A 110 10.07 4.13 -8.69
N TYR A 111 9.44 4.15 -7.52
CA TYR A 111 8.45 5.14 -7.14
C TYR A 111 9.06 6.08 -6.09
N GLY A 112 9.08 7.38 -6.35
CA GLY A 112 9.68 8.39 -5.47
C GLY A 112 11.21 8.41 -5.44
N GLY A 113 11.78 9.20 -4.53
CA GLY A 113 13.22 9.44 -4.37
C GLY A 113 13.96 8.42 -3.50
N GLY A 114 13.76 7.12 -3.72
CA GLY A 114 14.24 6.08 -2.81
C GLY A 114 15.76 5.90 -2.76
N LEU A 115 16.27 5.51 -1.59
CA LEU A 115 17.65 5.06 -1.40
C LEU A 115 17.80 3.60 -1.87
N TRP A 116 17.87 3.38 -3.18
CA TRP A 116 17.74 2.05 -3.79
C TRP A 116 18.79 1.02 -3.33
N SER A 117 19.93 1.45 -2.80
CA SER A 117 20.94 0.55 -2.22
C SER A 117 20.41 -0.22 -1.01
N THR A 118 19.48 0.35 -0.23
CA THR A 118 18.94 -0.28 0.99
C THR A 118 17.96 -1.42 0.71
N TRP A 119 17.47 -1.52 -0.53
CA TRP A 119 16.57 -2.57 -1.01
C TRP A 119 17.29 -3.86 -1.41
N PHE A 120 18.60 -3.81 -1.61
CA PHE A 120 19.41 -4.99 -1.86
C PHE A 120 19.48 -5.87 -0.60
N ASP A 121 19.49 -7.17 -0.82
CA ASP A 121 19.66 -8.20 0.21
C ASP A 121 18.62 -8.21 1.33
N ARG A 122 17.50 -7.51 1.13
CA ARG A 122 16.31 -7.57 1.96
C ARG A 122 15.44 -8.78 1.63
N GLU A 123 14.75 -9.24 2.65
CA GLU A 123 13.70 -10.24 2.56
C GLU A 123 12.42 -9.54 2.11
N LEU A 124 12.01 -9.74 0.85
CA LEU A 124 10.91 -8.98 0.26
C LEU A 124 9.64 -9.83 0.13
N GLY A 125 8.54 -9.26 0.61
CA GLY A 125 7.18 -9.67 0.34
C GLY A 125 6.55 -8.77 -0.73
N VAL A 126 5.24 -8.92 -0.93
CA VAL A 126 4.43 -8.01 -1.75
C VAL A 126 3.16 -7.61 -1.03
N ALA A 127 2.76 -6.36 -1.20
CA ALA A 127 1.48 -5.86 -0.72
C ALA A 127 0.89 -4.83 -1.67
N GLY A 128 -0.43 -4.65 -1.62
CA GLY A 128 -1.13 -3.62 -2.39
C GLY A 128 -2.58 -3.99 -2.63
N ARG A 129 -3.10 -3.66 -3.81
CA ARG A 129 -4.45 -4.04 -4.24
C ARG A 129 -4.46 -4.95 -5.45
N VAL A 130 -5.49 -5.78 -5.53
CA VAL A 130 -5.82 -6.62 -6.68
C VAL A 130 -7.28 -6.35 -7.07
N LEU A 131 -7.51 -6.16 -8.36
CA LEU A 131 -8.85 -6.09 -8.93
C LEU A 131 -9.26 -7.50 -9.36
N VAL A 132 -10.29 -8.02 -8.71
CA VAL A 132 -10.85 -9.35 -8.99
C VAL A 132 -12.21 -9.23 -9.62
N ARG A 133 -12.50 -10.08 -10.60
CA ARG A 133 -13.83 -10.24 -11.19
C ARG A 133 -14.57 -11.32 -10.44
N HIS A 134 -15.74 -11.00 -9.90
CA HIS A 134 -16.60 -12.02 -9.30
C HIS A 134 -17.09 -12.99 -10.39
N PRO A 135 -16.91 -14.31 -10.22
CA PRO A 135 -17.23 -15.28 -11.27
C PRO A 135 -18.72 -15.28 -11.63
N ASP A 136 -19.60 -15.16 -10.63
CA ASP A 136 -21.05 -15.26 -10.86
C ASP A 136 -21.67 -13.96 -11.40
N THR A 137 -21.23 -12.79 -10.92
CA THR A 137 -21.87 -11.50 -11.24
C THR A 137 -21.12 -10.70 -12.30
N GLY A 138 -19.87 -11.08 -12.59
CA GLY A 138 -18.97 -10.33 -13.46
C GLY A 138 -18.52 -8.98 -12.89
N MET A 139 -18.97 -8.59 -11.70
CA MET A 139 -18.63 -7.33 -11.06
C MET A 139 -17.16 -7.30 -10.65
N LEU A 140 -16.51 -6.14 -10.85
CA LEU A 140 -15.16 -5.91 -10.36
C LEU A 140 -15.19 -5.52 -8.89
N ALA A 141 -14.26 -6.06 -8.13
CA ALA A 141 -14.07 -5.71 -6.74
C ALA A 141 -12.58 -5.52 -6.43
N GLN A 142 -12.27 -4.52 -5.63
CA GLN A 142 -10.92 -4.33 -5.09
C GLN A 142 -10.73 -5.23 -3.86
N ARG A 143 -9.56 -5.87 -3.75
CA ARG A 143 -9.11 -6.60 -2.57
C ARG A 143 -7.71 -6.17 -2.20
N LEU A 144 -7.46 -5.99 -0.90
CA LEU A 144 -6.11 -5.81 -0.40
C LEU A 144 -5.43 -7.17 -0.27
N VAL A 145 -4.12 -7.19 -0.55
CA VAL A 145 -3.28 -8.36 -0.40
C VAL A 145 -2.00 -7.98 0.31
N LYS A 146 -1.55 -8.83 1.22
CA LYS A 146 -0.29 -8.64 1.95
C LYS A 146 0.37 -9.99 2.20
N ILE A 147 1.32 -10.35 1.34
CA ILE A 147 2.11 -11.55 1.48
C ILE A 147 3.35 -11.20 2.31
N SER A 148 3.27 -11.46 3.62
CA SER A 148 4.35 -11.21 4.58
C SER A 148 5.43 -12.29 4.59
N LYS A 149 5.25 -13.38 3.83
CA LYS A 149 6.30 -14.35 3.59
C LYS A 149 7.37 -13.75 2.67
N PRO A 150 8.67 -13.92 2.94
CA PRO A 150 9.72 -13.50 2.03
C PRO A 150 9.68 -14.36 0.76
N ILE A 151 9.19 -13.78 -0.32
CA ILE A 151 9.04 -14.47 -1.62
C ILE A 151 10.01 -13.94 -2.67
N ALA A 152 10.65 -12.80 -2.43
CA ALA A 152 11.55 -12.19 -3.38
C ALA A 152 12.80 -11.60 -2.71
N ARG A 153 13.85 -11.40 -3.49
CA ARG A 153 15.10 -10.76 -3.05
C ARG A 153 15.79 -10.08 -4.23
N ILE A 154 16.37 -8.90 -3.98
CA ILE A 154 17.28 -8.24 -4.92
C ILE A 154 18.72 -8.53 -4.45
N PRO A 155 19.42 -9.53 -5.00
CA PRO A 155 20.76 -9.87 -4.52
C PRO A 155 21.80 -8.84 -4.97
N MET A 156 22.71 -8.46 -4.07
CA MET A 156 23.88 -7.68 -4.45
C MET A 156 24.87 -8.52 -5.26
N LEU A 157 25.55 -7.91 -6.24
CA LEU A 157 26.66 -8.57 -6.94
C LEU A 157 27.80 -8.82 -5.95
N ALA A 158 28.34 -10.05 -5.94
CA ALA A 158 29.45 -10.41 -5.09
C ALA A 158 30.65 -9.46 -5.27
N ILE A 159 31.22 -8.99 -4.16
CA ILE A 159 32.32 -8.01 -4.14
C ILE A 159 33.54 -8.41 -5.00
N HIS A 160 33.80 -9.72 -5.11
CA HIS A 160 34.88 -10.30 -5.92
C HIS A 160 34.71 -10.05 -7.43
N LEU A 161 33.47 -9.87 -7.89
CA LEU A 161 33.11 -9.61 -9.29
C LEU A 161 32.92 -8.11 -9.57
N GLN A 162 33.04 -7.26 -8.55
CA GLN A 162 33.00 -5.82 -8.72
C GLN A 162 34.37 -5.31 -9.17
N THR A 163 34.36 -4.18 -9.87
CA THR A 163 35.58 -3.42 -10.18
C THR A 163 36.16 -2.79 -8.91
N ALA A 164 37.41 -2.32 -8.95
CA ALA A 164 38.01 -1.63 -7.81
C ALA A 164 37.24 -0.36 -7.44
N SER A 165 36.81 0.43 -8.43
CA SER A 165 36.05 1.68 -8.22
C SER A 165 34.69 1.42 -7.57
N GLU A 166 33.94 0.40 -8.01
CA GLU A 166 32.65 0.05 -7.39
C GLU A 166 32.78 -0.30 -5.90
N ARG A 167 33.92 -0.88 -5.48
CA ARG A 167 34.18 -1.20 -4.07
C ARG A 167 34.58 0.01 -3.23
N SER A 168 35.33 0.95 -3.80
CA SER A 168 35.87 2.09 -3.05
C SER A 168 35.00 3.33 -3.09
N GLU A 169 34.34 3.58 -4.22
CA GLU A 169 33.54 4.80 -4.48
C GLU A 169 32.03 4.52 -4.43
N GLY A 170 31.64 3.25 -4.48
CA GLY A 170 30.25 2.80 -4.40
C GLY A 170 29.72 2.27 -5.72
N PHE A 171 28.83 1.29 -5.61
CA PHE A 171 28.20 0.66 -6.76
C PHE A 171 27.09 1.56 -7.33
N LYS A 172 27.25 1.99 -8.60
CA LYS A 172 26.22 2.77 -9.29
C LYS A 172 25.07 1.87 -9.73
N ILE A 173 23.95 1.99 -9.03
CA ILE A 173 22.75 1.20 -9.29
C ILE A 173 22.09 1.67 -10.59
N ASN A 174 21.90 0.74 -11.53
CA ASN A 174 21.02 0.94 -12.67
C ASN A 174 19.63 0.43 -12.30
N ALA A 175 18.65 1.33 -12.19
CA ALA A 175 17.30 1.00 -11.73
C ALA A 175 16.61 -0.07 -12.58
N GLN A 176 16.85 -0.09 -13.89
CA GLN A 176 16.24 -1.06 -14.81
C GLN A 176 16.90 -2.44 -14.74
N ASN A 177 18.23 -2.49 -14.59
CA ASN A 177 19.00 -3.72 -14.75
C ASN A 177 19.34 -4.41 -13.42
N HIS A 178 19.40 -3.66 -12.31
CA HIS A 178 19.92 -4.16 -11.03
C HIS A 178 18.86 -4.31 -9.94
N LEU A 179 17.65 -3.72 -10.09
CA LEU A 179 16.62 -3.74 -9.05
C LEU A 179 15.53 -4.80 -9.23
N ALA A 180 15.56 -5.59 -10.32
CA ALA A 180 14.58 -6.65 -10.54
C ALA A 180 14.76 -7.77 -9.50
N PRO A 181 13.78 -8.04 -8.61
CA PRO A 181 13.90 -9.09 -7.62
C PRO A 181 13.83 -10.49 -8.24
N LEU A 182 14.59 -11.42 -7.69
CA LEU A 182 14.44 -12.86 -7.94
C LEU A 182 13.22 -13.39 -7.18
N LEU A 183 12.35 -14.14 -7.85
CA LEU A 183 11.16 -14.77 -7.27
C LEU A 183 11.38 -16.28 -7.05
N ALA A 184 11.85 -16.98 -8.08
CA ALA A 184 12.07 -18.43 -8.05
C ALA A 184 12.99 -18.86 -9.19
N THR A 185 13.46 -20.11 -9.18
CA THR A 185 14.02 -20.73 -10.40
C THR A 185 12.90 -21.33 -11.23
N ASN A 186 13.05 -21.35 -12.56
CA ASN A 186 12.15 -22.06 -13.48
C ASN A 186 11.99 -23.52 -13.08
N THR A 187 13.11 -24.17 -12.71
CA THR A 187 13.12 -25.58 -12.30
C THR A 187 12.18 -25.85 -11.13
N LYS A 188 12.24 -25.03 -10.06
CA LYS A 188 11.34 -25.18 -8.90
C LYS A 188 9.91 -24.72 -9.22
N ALA A 189 9.75 -23.68 -10.03
CA ALA A 189 8.42 -23.22 -10.44
C ALA A 189 7.66 -24.29 -11.23
N LYS A 190 8.31 -25.00 -12.16
CA LYS A 190 7.73 -26.12 -12.90
C LYS A 190 7.35 -27.29 -12.00
N ALA A 191 8.19 -27.62 -11.02
CA ALA A 191 7.90 -28.68 -10.06
C ALA A 191 6.71 -28.35 -9.12
N LYS A 192 6.48 -27.07 -8.86
CA LYS A 192 5.39 -26.58 -8.02
C LYS A 192 4.11 -26.24 -8.82
N ALA A 193 4.20 -26.17 -10.14
CA ALA A 193 3.03 -25.91 -10.97
C ALA A 193 2.03 -27.05 -10.72
N PRO A 194 0.79 -26.76 -10.27
CA PRO A 194 -0.26 -27.75 -10.37
C PRO A 194 -0.36 -28.15 -11.85
N THR A 195 -0.68 -29.42 -12.13
CA THR A 195 -1.08 -29.87 -13.47
C THR A 195 -2.32 -29.08 -13.88
N ALA A 196 -2.14 -27.89 -14.43
CA ALA A 196 -3.23 -27.02 -14.84
C ALA A 196 -3.94 -27.67 -16.05
N PRO A 197 -5.28 -27.69 -16.07
CA PRO A 197 -6.02 -27.88 -17.30
C PRO A 197 -5.62 -26.78 -18.29
N GLN A 198 -5.50 -27.13 -19.57
CA GLN A 198 -5.24 -26.17 -20.63
C GLN A 198 -6.27 -25.04 -20.57
N VAL A 199 -5.82 -23.81 -20.32
CA VAL A 199 -6.63 -22.62 -20.52
C VAL A 199 -6.80 -22.48 -22.03
N VAL A 200 -7.91 -23.00 -22.55
CA VAL A 200 -8.36 -22.75 -23.92
C VAL A 200 -8.66 -21.25 -24.05
N SER A 201 -8.01 -20.61 -25.01
CA SER A 201 -8.29 -19.22 -25.38
C SER A 201 -9.70 -19.14 -25.97
N ALA A 202 -10.68 -18.72 -25.16
CA ALA A 202 -11.98 -18.33 -25.67
C ALA A 202 -11.84 -16.97 -26.34
N ALA A 203 -11.87 -16.96 -27.68
CA ALA A 203 -12.00 -15.75 -28.47
C ALA A 203 -13.35 -15.08 -28.13
N ALA A 204 -13.31 -13.93 -27.47
CA ALA A 204 -14.49 -13.12 -27.21
C ALA A 204 -14.79 -12.24 -28.43
N ALA A 205 -16.03 -12.34 -28.92
CA ALA A 205 -16.58 -11.54 -30.01
C ALA A 205 -16.55 -10.04 -29.66
N ALA A 206 -16.03 -9.23 -30.58
CA ALA A 206 -15.93 -7.80 -30.46
C ALA A 206 -17.28 -7.12 -30.69
N ALA A 207 -17.75 -6.34 -29.72
CA ALA A 207 -18.71 -5.27 -29.93
C ALA A 207 -17.94 -3.94 -29.98
N ALA A 208 -18.15 -3.18 -31.05
CA ALA A 208 -17.38 -2.00 -31.41
C ALA A 208 -17.64 -0.80 -30.49
N ALA A 209 -16.56 -0.23 -29.94
CA ALA A 209 -16.49 1.14 -29.44
C ALA A 209 -15.12 1.75 -29.81
N ALA A 210 -15.09 3.07 -30.05
CA ALA A 210 -14.03 3.88 -30.64
C ALA A 210 -12.64 3.80 -29.92
N PRO A 211 -11.52 4.27 -30.52
CA PRO A 211 -10.19 3.71 -30.30
C PRO A 211 -9.59 4.18 -28.97
N ALA A 212 -9.85 3.41 -27.91
CA ALA A 212 -8.93 3.32 -26.80
C ALA A 212 -7.70 2.49 -27.24
N ALA A 213 -6.55 2.75 -26.63
CA ALA A 213 -5.39 1.86 -26.75
C ALA A 213 -5.84 0.39 -26.57
N PRO A 214 -5.27 -0.57 -27.32
CA PRO A 214 -5.67 -1.97 -27.22
C PRO A 214 -5.68 -2.40 -25.74
N PRO A 215 -6.69 -3.15 -25.28
CA PRO A 215 -6.76 -3.57 -23.89
C PRO A 215 -5.47 -4.31 -23.52
N PRO A 216 -4.92 -4.08 -22.31
CA PRO A 216 -3.69 -4.74 -21.90
C PRO A 216 -3.87 -6.27 -21.98
N PRO A 217 -2.80 -7.02 -22.29
CA PRO A 217 -2.90 -8.47 -22.37
C PRO A 217 -3.38 -9.06 -21.04
N PRO A 218 -4.01 -10.24 -21.05
CA PRO A 218 -4.50 -10.90 -19.85
C PRO A 218 -3.41 -11.01 -18.77
N ALA A 219 -3.81 -10.97 -17.49
CA ALA A 219 -2.86 -11.04 -16.38
C ALA A 219 -1.82 -12.19 -16.47
N PRO A 220 -2.17 -13.41 -16.97
CA PRO A 220 -1.20 -14.51 -17.16
C PRO A 220 -0.08 -14.24 -18.19
N GLU A 221 -0.29 -13.33 -19.13
CA GLU A 221 0.73 -12.91 -20.09
C GLU A 221 1.64 -11.83 -19.48
N ARG A 222 1.08 -11.00 -18.59
CA ARG A 222 1.78 -9.88 -17.93
C ARG A 222 2.62 -10.29 -16.73
N HIS A 223 2.22 -11.34 -16.02
CA HIS A 223 2.81 -11.76 -14.75
C HIS A 223 3.16 -13.25 -14.76
N HIS A 224 4.14 -13.67 -13.96
CA HIS A 224 4.44 -15.09 -13.81
C HIS A 224 3.23 -15.84 -13.21
N PRO A 225 2.83 -17.02 -13.75
CA PRO A 225 1.73 -17.81 -13.18
C PRO A 225 1.92 -18.17 -11.71
N LEU A 226 3.18 -18.33 -11.28
CA LEU A 226 3.52 -18.57 -9.88
C LEU A 226 3.12 -17.39 -8.98
N LEU A 227 3.32 -16.14 -9.43
CA LEU A 227 2.90 -14.95 -8.68
C LEU A 227 1.37 -14.88 -8.61
N LEU A 228 0.68 -15.08 -9.74
CA LEU A 228 -0.79 -15.05 -9.77
C LEU A 228 -1.40 -16.13 -8.89
N SER A 229 -0.83 -17.33 -8.87
CA SER A 229 -1.28 -18.42 -7.99
C SER A 229 -1.11 -18.05 -6.52
N LEU A 230 0.05 -17.48 -6.14
CA LEU A 230 0.28 -17.01 -4.76
C LEU A 230 -0.72 -15.94 -4.33
N LEU A 231 -1.06 -15.00 -5.23
CA LEU A 231 -2.06 -13.97 -4.96
C LEU A 231 -3.46 -14.58 -4.84
N ALA A 232 -3.83 -15.47 -5.77
CA ALA A 232 -5.11 -16.15 -5.80
C ALA A 232 -5.35 -17.01 -4.54
N ASP A 233 -4.34 -17.78 -4.13
CA ASP A 233 -4.35 -18.58 -2.90
C ASP A 233 -4.57 -17.69 -1.67
N HIS A 234 -3.89 -16.54 -1.61
CA HIS A 234 -4.03 -15.59 -0.50
C HIS A 234 -5.39 -14.88 -0.49
N LEU A 235 -5.98 -14.64 -1.65
CA LEU A 235 -7.27 -13.96 -1.81
C LEU A 235 -8.47 -14.92 -1.76
N GLY A 236 -8.23 -16.24 -1.82
CA GLY A 236 -9.29 -17.24 -1.89
C GLY A 236 -10.10 -17.18 -3.19
N CYS A 237 -9.46 -16.84 -4.32
CA CYS A 237 -10.09 -16.78 -5.64
C CYS A 237 -9.31 -17.61 -6.67
N SER A 238 -9.78 -17.68 -7.92
CA SER A 238 -8.98 -18.25 -9.02
C SER A 238 -7.98 -17.24 -9.57
N ALA A 239 -6.84 -17.70 -10.07
CA ALA A 239 -5.89 -16.86 -10.79
C ALA A 239 -6.50 -16.23 -12.06
N SER A 240 -7.52 -16.86 -12.65
CA SER A 240 -8.28 -16.32 -13.79
C SER A 240 -9.17 -15.13 -13.41
N ASP A 241 -9.50 -14.98 -12.12
CA ASP A 241 -10.37 -13.90 -11.64
C ASP A 241 -9.60 -12.59 -11.46
N ILE A 242 -8.26 -12.66 -11.41
CA ILE A 242 -7.37 -11.50 -11.30
C ILE A 242 -7.36 -10.73 -12.63
N VAL A 243 -7.90 -9.52 -12.61
CA VAL A 243 -7.98 -8.64 -13.78
C VAL A 243 -6.77 -7.73 -13.86
N ASP A 244 -6.45 -7.08 -12.75
CA ASP A 244 -5.30 -6.19 -12.65
C ASP A 244 -4.78 -6.09 -11.21
N LEU A 245 -3.57 -5.57 -11.06
CA LEU A 245 -2.90 -5.45 -9.77
C LEU A 245 -2.08 -4.16 -9.66
N GLU A 246 -1.99 -3.66 -8.45
CA GLU A 246 -1.06 -2.58 -8.09
C GLU A 246 -0.36 -3.02 -6.80
N LEU A 247 0.86 -3.50 -6.94
CA LEU A 247 1.63 -4.14 -5.87
C LEU A 247 2.96 -3.45 -5.68
N HIS A 248 3.35 -3.33 -4.42
CA HIS A 248 4.61 -2.82 -3.94
C HIS A 248 5.45 -4.01 -3.46
N MET A 249 6.76 -3.96 -3.70
CA MET A 249 7.71 -4.76 -2.94
C MET A 249 7.82 -4.16 -1.54
N CYS A 250 7.85 -5.01 -0.52
CA CYS A 250 7.89 -4.57 0.87
C CYS A 250 8.92 -5.39 1.66
N ASP A 251 9.71 -4.75 2.52
CA ASP A 251 10.51 -5.45 3.51
C ASP A 251 9.58 -6.20 4.48
N VAL A 252 9.83 -7.48 4.70
CA VAL A 252 9.04 -8.30 5.63
C VAL A 252 9.51 -8.15 7.06
N GLN A 253 10.69 -7.54 7.29
CA GLN A 253 11.18 -7.24 8.63
C GLN A 253 10.18 -6.29 9.33
N PRO A 254 9.62 -6.68 10.48
CA PRO A 254 8.67 -5.84 11.19
C PRO A 254 9.36 -4.59 11.74
N SER A 255 8.58 -3.52 11.82
CA SER A 255 8.90 -2.34 12.63
C SER A 255 8.96 -2.73 14.10
N VAL A 256 9.93 -2.18 14.83
CA VAL A 256 10.15 -2.49 16.24
C VAL A 256 10.59 -1.25 17.02
N ILE A 257 10.38 -1.28 18.33
CA ILE A 257 11.11 -0.42 19.27
C ILE A 257 12.46 -1.08 19.53
N GLY A 258 13.55 -0.31 19.48
CA GLY A 258 14.91 -0.80 19.61
C GLY A 258 15.88 0.22 20.20
N GLY A 259 17.18 -0.09 20.14
CA GLY A 259 18.22 0.62 20.87
C GLY A 259 18.50 -0.02 22.23
N ALA A 260 19.69 0.23 22.80
CA ALA A 260 20.09 -0.37 24.08
C ALA A 260 19.14 -0.02 25.24
N CYS A 261 18.44 1.11 25.12
CA CYS A 261 17.46 1.61 26.09
C CYS A 261 16.02 1.60 25.55
N GLU A 262 15.74 0.91 24.43
CA GLU A 262 14.40 0.85 23.82
C GLU A 262 13.81 2.24 23.50
N GLU A 263 14.65 3.18 23.07
CA GLU A 263 14.32 4.60 22.86
C GLU A 263 14.12 4.99 21.39
N PHE A 264 14.33 4.07 20.46
CA PHE A 264 14.21 4.32 19.02
C PHE A 264 13.13 3.45 18.37
N ILE A 265 12.53 3.97 17.30
CA ILE A 265 11.68 3.17 16.40
C ILE A 265 12.48 2.85 15.14
N PHE A 266 12.64 1.56 14.86
CA PHE A 266 13.26 1.08 13.62
C PHE A 266 12.16 0.64 12.67
N SER A 267 11.95 1.42 11.61
CA SER A 267 10.92 1.13 10.62
C SER A 267 11.25 1.77 9.27
N GLY A 268 10.79 1.15 8.19
CA GLY A 268 10.64 1.83 6.91
C GLY A 268 9.34 2.62 6.89
N ARG A 269 9.22 3.61 6.00
CA ARG A 269 8.00 4.44 5.83
C ARG A 269 7.65 5.34 7.02
N LEU A 270 8.58 5.57 7.95
CA LEU A 270 8.41 6.61 8.97
C LEU A 270 8.07 7.94 8.30
N ASP A 271 8.80 8.25 7.23
CA ASP A 271 8.40 9.21 6.20
C ASP A 271 7.30 8.61 5.30
N ASN A 272 6.04 9.01 5.42
CA ASN A 272 5.48 9.96 6.39
C ASN A 272 4.34 9.37 7.23
N LEU A 273 4.33 8.04 7.36
CA LEU A 273 3.30 7.35 8.12
C LEU A 273 3.33 7.69 9.62
N ALA A 274 4.47 8.15 10.14
CA ALA A 274 4.54 8.67 11.50
C ALA A 274 3.66 9.92 11.67
N MET A 275 3.74 10.89 10.74
CA MET A 275 2.88 12.08 10.80
C MET A 275 1.43 11.74 10.51
N SER A 276 1.17 10.83 9.55
CA SER A 276 -0.18 10.35 9.26
C SER A 276 -0.85 9.73 10.48
N PHE A 277 -0.14 8.86 11.21
CA PHE A 277 -0.61 8.27 12.46
C PHE A 277 -0.85 9.34 13.52
N CYS A 278 0.11 10.23 13.77
CA CYS A 278 0.00 11.28 14.77
C CYS A 278 -1.17 12.24 14.48
N ALA A 279 -1.35 12.66 13.23
CA ALA A 279 -2.44 13.53 12.80
C ALA A 279 -3.80 12.86 13.05
N LEU A 280 -3.93 11.60 12.65
CA LEU A 280 -5.16 10.83 12.82
C LEU A 280 -5.50 10.61 14.29
N THR A 281 -4.53 10.19 15.09
CA THR A 281 -4.66 9.97 16.52
C THR A 281 -5.01 11.28 17.25
N ALA A 282 -4.40 12.40 16.85
CA ALA A 282 -4.74 13.73 17.39
C ALA A 282 -6.19 14.13 17.07
N LEU A 283 -6.65 13.93 15.82
CA LEU A 283 -8.04 14.20 15.44
C LEU A 283 -9.01 13.36 16.29
N ILE A 284 -8.78 12.04 16.36
CA ILE A 284 -9.62 11.10 17.12
C ILE A 284 -9.68 11.47 18.61
N ARG A 285 -8.52 11.68 19.24
CA ARG A 285 -8.42 12.03 20.67
C ARG A 285 -9.07 13.38 20.96
N SER A 286 -8.89 14.37 20.09
CA SER A 286 -9.53 15.69 20.24
C SER A 286 -11.06 15.65 20.17
N CYS A 287 -11.64 14.61 19.57
CA CYS A 287 -13.09 14.44 19.45
C CYS A 287 -13.72 13.59 20.58
N GLY A 288 -12.92 13.20 21.58
CA GLY A 288 -13.39 12.34 22.68
C GLY A 288 -13.54 10.88 22.30
N GLY A 289 -12.79 10.40 21.30
CA GLY A 289 -12.75 8.98 20.88
C GLY A 289 -12.16 8.01 21.92
N GLY A 290 -11.69 8.52 23.07
CA GLY A 290 -11.29 7.72 24.23
C GLY A 290 -12.38 7.74 25.30
N SER A 291 -12.74 6.56 25.82
CA SER A 291 -13.82 6.31 26.79
C SER A 291 -13.89 7.35 27.92
N GLY A 292 -15.06 7.99 28.08
CA GLY A 292 -15.45 8.74 29.28
C GLY A 292 -15.15 10.25 29.29
N SER A 293 -14.62 10.81 28.21
CA SER A 293 -14.30 12.26 28.16
C SER A 293 -15.53 13.14 27.91
N ALA A 294 -15.47 14.38 28.41
CA ALA A 294 -16.43 15.44 28.14
C ALA A 294 -16.64 15.64 26.63
N ASP A 295 -17.78 16.20 26.23
CA ASP A 295 -18.07 16.49 24.82
C ASP A 295 -17.12 17.57 24.25
N LEU A 296 -15.97 17.13 23.73
CA LEU A 296 -14.88 18.01 23.28
C LEU A 296 -15.21 18.82 22.01
N LEU A 297 -16.38 18.61 21.42
CA LEU A 297 -16.91 19.39 20.30
C LEU A 297 -17.97 20.40 20.73
N ALA A 298 -18.40 20.42 21.99
CA ALA A 298 -19.51 21.26 22.48
C ALA A 298 -19.26 22.75 22.24
N GLU A 299 -18.04 23.22 22.50
CA GLU A 299 -17.65 24.61 22.36
C GLU A 299 -16.90 24.90 21.05
N GLU A 300 -16.74 23.87 20.20
CA GLU A 300 -16.03 24.00 18.92
C GLU A 300 -16.90 24.70 17.88
N SER A 301 -16.38 25.75 17.27
CA SER A 301 -17.03 26.52 16.21
C SER A 301 -16.48 26.21 14.82
N GLY A 302 -15.31 25.57 14.71
CA GLY A 302 -14.70 25.18 13.43
C GLY A 302 -14.92 23.72 13.06
N VAL A 303 -14.33 23.33 11.94
CA VAL A 303 -14.19 21.92 11.53
C VAL A 303 -12.75 21.50 11.76
N ARG A 304 -12.53 20.44 12.54
CA ARG A 304 -11.20 19.81 12.69
C ARG A 304 -11.05 18.77 11.60
N ALA A 305 -9.97 18.79 10.85
CA ALA A 305 -9.77 17.86 9.73
C ALA A 305 -8.33 17.37 9.60
N VAL A 306 -8.22 16.17 9.07
CA VAL A 306 -6.96 15.55 8.65
C VAL A 306 -7.13 15.10 7.21
N ALA A 307 -6.15 15.42 6.37
CA ALA A 307 -6.08 14.93 5.01
C ALA A 307 -4.74 14.21 4.81
N LEU A 308 -4.80 12.92 4.50
CA LEU A 308 -3.64 12.07 4.24
C LEU A 308 -3.64 11.76 2.75
N PHE A 309 -2.75 12.42 2.00
CA PHE A 309 -2.70 12.34 0.55
C PHE A 309 -1.82 11.19 0.06
N ASP A 310 -2.05 10.73 -1.15
CA ASP A 310 -1.15 9.86 -1.89
C ASP A 310 -0.27 10.71 -2.83
N HIS A 311 0.72 10.09 -3.45
CA HIS A 311 1.53 10.70 -4.52
C HIS A 311 2.38 11.92 -4.14
N GLU A 312 2.65 12.16 -2.86
CA GLU A 312 3.56 13.24 -2.43
C GLU A 312 4.97 13.03 -2.99
N GLU A 313 5.46 11.78 -2.92
CA GLU A 313 6.82 11.39 -3.31
C GLU A 313 7.09 11.55 -4.81
N VAL A 314 6.04 11.84 -5.60
CA VAL A 314 6.09 12.03 -7.06
C VAL A 314 5.50 13.38 -7.49
N GLY A 315 5.29 14.30 -6.55
CA GLY A 315 4.93 15.70 -6.82
C GLY A 315 3.43 16.03 -6.78
N SER A 316 2.59 15.14 -6.22
CA SER A 316 1.15 15.36 -5.96
C SER A 316 0.28 15.71 -7.17
N GLY A 317 0.77 15.51 -8.40
CA GLY A 317 0.07 15.82 -9.65
C GLY A 317 -1.02 14.80 -10.03
N SER A 318 -1.94 14.52 -9.10
CA SER A 318 -2.87 13.39 -9.17
C SER A 318 -4.29 13.77 -8.76
N ALA A 319 -5.27 12.90 -9.04
CA ALA A 319 -6.68 13.14 -8.69
C ALA A 319 -7.00 12.84 -7.22
N GLN A 320 -6.10 12.15 -6.53
CA GLN A 320 -6.15 11.82 -5.10
C GLN A 320 -5.02 12.52 -4.36
#